data_AF-A0A5C8BPY0-F1
#
_entry.id   AF-A0A5C8BPY0-F1
#
_cell.length_a   1.000
_cell.length_b   1.000
_cell.length_c   1.000
_cell.angle_alpha   90.00
_cell.angle_beta   90.00
_cell.angle_gamma   90.00
#
_symmetry.space_group_name_H-M   'P 1'
#
loop_
_entity.id
_entity.type
_entity.pdbx_description
1 polymer ?
#
loop_
_entity_poly.entity_id
_entity_poly.type
_entity_poly.pdbx_seq_one_letter_code
_entity_poly.pdbx_strand_id
1 'polypeptide(L)'
;MGNQCYWRQTVINLCFVVEGYAEENFVNRKLSEYLQSKLSKKLNVSVQNLQGGILYSKLIDRLKNIAPQYDIVTTLIDLVGLDAAKLDNYSAIMANNKLSSQDKSLQVQQLIAGAISCSNVIPHVQPHEFEALCFADIEALERSDPLLARNKNKIEQILQNYALNPENINTIPSKYPAKQLEKFAYTKGASNFALYCDIEKIKAKCPHFSMWINQLSETLSLL
;
A
#
# COMPACT_ATOMS: atom_id res chain seq x y z
N MET A 1 42.62 -3.22 23.69
CA MET A 1 41.98 -2.22 22.81
C MET A 1 41.51 -2.94 21.56
N GLY A 2 40.26 -3.44 21.58
CA GLY A 2 39.71 -4.21 20.47
C GLY A 2 39.16 -3.26 19.41
N ASN A 3 39.72 -3.34 18.20
CA ASN A 3 39.19 -2.63 17.04
C ASN A 3 37.80 -3.20 16.71
N GLN A 4 36.74 -2.49 17.09
CA GLN A 4 35.42 -2.69 16.51
C GLN A 4 35.48 -2.15 15.07
N CYS A 5 35.68 -3.04 14.10
CA CYS A 5 35.37 -2.76 12.71
C CYS A 5 33.84 -2.63 12.59
N TYR A 6 33.33 -1.40 12.68
CA TYR A 6 31.96 -1.07 12.29
C TYR A 6 31.86 -1.21 10.77
N TRP A 7 31.46 -2.39 10.29
CA TRP A 7 30.83 -2.48 8.98
C TRP A 7 29.54 -1.69 9.07
N ARG A 8 29.56 -0.40 8.73
CA ARG A 8 28.32 0.34 8.44
C ARG A 8 27.59 -0.49 7.40
N GLN A 9 26.38 -0.96 7.70
CA GLN A 9 25.56 -1.68 6.71
C GLN A 9 25.51 -0.81 5.44
N THR A 10 26.06 -1.35 4.35
CA THR A 10 26.11 -0.70 3.04
C THR A 10 24.82 -0.91 2.25
N VAL A 11 23.95 -1.81 2.74
CA VAL A 11 22.69 -2.21 2.14
C VAL A 11 21.60 -2.15 3.21
N ILE A 12 20.48 -1.51 2.91
CA ILE A 12 19.26 -1.51 3.71
C ILE A 12 18.33 -2.58 3.16
N ASN A 13 17.81 -3.46 4.01
CA ASN A 13 16.86 -4.51 3.67
C ASN A 13 15.46 -4.10 4.07
N LEU A 14 14.60 -3.90 3.08
CA LEU A 14 13.20 -3.52 3.25
C LEU A 14 12.29 -4.67 2.80
N CYS A 15 11.40 -5.12 3.69
CA CYS A 15 10.39 -6.11 3.34
C CYS A 15 9.01 -5.46 3.21
N PHE A 16 8.33 -5.70 2.09
CA PHE A 16 6.90 -5.44 1.94
C PHE A 16 6.12 -6.74 2.14
N VAL A 17 5.17 -6.75 3.07
CA VAL A 17 4.13 -7.78 3.15
C VAL A 17 2.89 -7.27 2.42
N VAL A 18 2.49 -7.93 1.35
CA VAL A 18 1.45 -7.44 0.43
C VAL A 18 0.30 -8.42 0.32
N GLU A 19 -0.92 -7.91 0.09
CA GLU A 19 -2.11 -8.76 0.01
C GLU A 19 -2.12 -9.66 -1.23
N GLY A 20 -1.88 -9.10 -2.42
CA GLY A 20 -2.02 -9.82 -3.67
C GLY A 20 -1.00 -9.46 -4.74
N TYR A 21 -1.29 -9.93 -5.95
CA TYR A 21 -0.39 -9.82 -7.10
C TYR A 21 -0.27 -8.39 -7.65
N ALA A 22 -1.33 -7.57 -7.53
CA ALA A 22 -1.30 -6.19 -8.02
C ALA A 22 -0.32 -5.34 -7.18
N GLU A 23 -0.39 -5.49 -5.87
CA GLU A 23 0.47 -4.84 -4.88
C GLU A 23 1.92 -5.33 -5.03
N GLU A 24 2.13 -6.63 -5.18
CA GLU A 24 3.47 -7.19 -5.43
C GLU A 24 4.11 -6.59 -6.69
N ASN A 25 3.36 -6.54 -7.80
CA ASN A 25 3.85 -5.94 -9.04
C ASN A 25 4.15 -4.45 -8.86
N PHE A 26 3.28 -3.71 -8.17
CA PHE A 26 3.50 -2.29 -7.91
C PHE A 26 4.76 -2.05 -7.06
N VAL A 27 4.99 -2.86 -6.03
CA VAL A 27 6.20 -2.78 -5.21
C VAL A 27 7.43 -3.08 -6.06
N ASN A 28 7.44 -4.20 -6.77
CA ASN A 28 8.60 -4.67 -7.52
C ASN A 28 8.96 -3.75 -8.69
N ARG A 29 7.97 -3.15 -9.36
CA ARG A 29 8.18 -2.34 -10.57
C ARG A 29 8.32 -0.84 -10.32
N LYS A 30 7.78 -0.31 -9.22
CA LYS A 30 7.70 1.15 -9.01
C LYS A 30 8.15 1.63 -7.66
N LEU A 31 7.63 1.06 -6.57
CA LEU A 31 8.04 1.55 -5.25
C LEU A 31 9.50 1.26 -4.95
N SER A 32 10.02 0.11 -5.37
CA SER A 32 11.44 -0.25 -5.19
C SER A 32 12.36 0.78 -5.85
N GLU A 33 12.12 1.10 -7.12
CA GLU A 33 12.87 2.09 -7.90
C GLU A 33 12.72 3.49 -7.31
N TYR A 34 11.49 3.90 -7.01
CA TYR A 34 11.21 5.20 -6.42
C TYR A 34 11.93 5.38 -5.09
N LEU A 35 11.82 4.42 -4.16
CA LEU A 35 12.48 4.50 -2.85
C LEU A 35 14.00 4.49 -2.99
N GLN A 36 14.56 3.63 -3.84
CA GLN A 36 16.00 3.63 -4.12
C GLN A 36 16.47 5.00 -4.65
N SER A 37 15.68 5.68 -5.49
CA SER A 37 16.03 7.01 -6.02
C SER A 37 16.13 8.10 -4.95
N LYS A 38 15.52 7.88 -3.76
CA LYS A 38 15.57 8.82 -2.63
C LYS A 38 16.69 8.51 -1.63
N LEU A 39 17.45 7.42 -1.85
CA LEU A 39 18.45 6.92 -0.90
C LEU A 39 19.86 6.95 -1.49
N SER A 40 20.83 7.28 -0.65
CA SER A 40 22.26 7.19 -0.99
C SER A 40 22.82 5.77 -0.81
N LYS A 41 22.20 4.96 0.07
CA LYS A 41 22.54 3.56 0.30
C LYS A 41 21.80 2.65 -0.67
N LYS A 42 22.36 1.46 -0.90
CA LYS A 42 21.68 0.42 -1.69
C LYS A 42 20.47 -0.10 -0.90
N LEU A 43 19.32 -0.15 -1.54
CA LEU A 43 18.08 -0.70 -1.01
C LEU A 43 17.86 -2.09 -1.62
N ASN A 44 17.76 -3.10 -0.76
CA ASN A 44 17.34 -4.44 -1.12
C ASN A 44 15.87 -4.60 -0.73
N VAL A 45 14.99 -4.74 -1.71
CA VAL A 45 13.54 -4.89 -1.49
C VAL A 45 13.15 -6.36 -1.61
N SER A 46 12.50 -6.90 -0.58
CA SER A 46 11.86 -8.21 -0.58
C SER A 46 10.35 -8.06 -0.50
N VAL A 47 9.61 -8.92 -1.20
CA VAL A 47 8.13 -8.93 -1.15
C VAL A 47 7.64 -10.28 -0.63
N GLN A 48 6.71 -10.24 0.32
CA GLN A 48 6.05 -11.40 0.90
C GLN A 48 4.56 -11.31 0.58
N ASN A 49 4.15 -12.03 -0.46
CA ASN A 49 2.76 -12.06 -0.90
C ASN A 49 1.93 -13.01 -0.02
N LEU A 50 0.78 -12.51 0.45
CA LEU A 50 -0.16 -13.26 1.29
C LEU A 50 -1.13 -14.14 0.48
N GLN A 51 -1.14 -13.99 -0.84
CA GLN A 51 -1.99 -14.72 -1.79
C GLN A 51 -3.48 -14.46 -1.59
N GLY A 52 -3.84 -13.24 -1.18
CA GLY A 52 -5.19 -12.79 -0.87
C GLY A 52 -5.41 -12.53 0.63
N GLY A 53 -6.69 -12.43 1.01
CA GLY A 53 -7.09 -12.06 2.36
C GLY A 53 -6.46 -12.94 3.44
N ILE A 54 -5.94 -12.29 4.48
CA ILE A 54 -5.32 -12.95 5.64
C ILE A 54 -6.13 -12.65 6.90
N LEU A 55 -6.26 -13.64 7.77
CA LEU A 55 -6.71 -13.38 9.14
C LEU A 55 -5.68 -12.47 9.82
N TYR A 56 -6.13 -11.36 10.38
CA TYR A 56 -5.24 -10.42 11.05
C TYR A 56 -4.29 -11.06 12.07
N SER A 57 -4.76 -12.01 12.88
CA SER A 57 -3.88 -12.71 13.83
C SER A 57 -2.68 -13.37 13.13
N LYS A 58 -2.92 -14.01 11.98
CA LYS A 58 -1.86 -14.59 11.14
C LYS A 58 -0.97 -13.52 10.52
N LEU A 59 -1.51 -12.34 10.21
CA LEU A 59 -0.70 -11.20 9.77
C LEU A 59 0.27 -10.76 10.87
N ILE A 60 -0.20 -10.63 12.11
CA ILE A 60 0.65 -10.24 13.25
C ILE A 60 1.74 -11.28 13.50
N ASP A 61 1.38 -12.57 13.54
CA ASP A 61 2.37 -13.64 13.72
C ASP A 61 3.41 -13.63 12.61
N ARG A 62 2.98 -13.42 11.36
CA ARG A 62 3.88 -13.33 10.22
C ARG A 62 4.80 -12.12 10.32
N LEU A 63 4.27 -10.93 10.65
CA LEU A 63 5.08 -9.72 10.80
C LEU A 63 6.09 -9.86 11.95
N LYS A 64 5.71 -10.45 13.09
CA LYS A 64 6.63 -10.75 14.21
C LYS A 64 7.77 -11.68 13.80
N ASN A 65 7.48 -12.69 12.98
CA ASN A 65 8.49 -13.64 12.51
C ASN A 65 9.44 -13.02 11.46
N ILE A 66 8.95 -12.08 10.65
CA ILE A 66 9.73 -11.44 9.59
C ILE A 66 10.55 -10.26 10.11
N ALA A 67 10.03 -9.49 11.06
CA ALA A 67 10.65 -8.25 11.55
C ALA A 67 12.14 -8.40 11.93
N PRO A 68 12.60 -9.46 12.63
CA PRO A 68 14.01 -9.61 12.98
C PRO A 68 14.97 -9.82 11.78
N GLN A 69 14.46 -10.11 10.58
CA GLN A 69 15.25 -10.48 9.40
C GLN A 69 15.53 -9.29 8.48
N TYR A 70 14.93 -8.13 8.75
CA TYR A 70 14.98 -6.95 7.88
C TYR A 70 15.25 -5.69 8.69
N ASP A 71 15.84 -4.69 8.03
CA ASP A 71 16.07 -3.38 8.66
C ASP A 71 14.74 -2.63 8.81
N ILE A 72 13.82 -2.77 7.85
CA ILE A 72 12.44 -2.27 7.91
C ILE A 72 11.47 -3.30 7.33
N VAL A 73 10.30 -3.44 7.96
CA VAL A 73 9.15 -4.16 7.40
C VAL A 73 7.97 -3.21 7.28
N THR A 74 7.29 -3.25 6.13
CA THR A 74 6.06 -2.49 5.88
C THR A 74 5.00 -3.40 5.28
N THR A 75 3.75 -2.96 5.31
CA THR A 75 2.63 -3.65 4.66
C THR A 75 2.08 -2.85 3.49
N LEU A 76 1.38 -3.49 2.56
CA LEU A 76 0.46 -2.88 1.61
C LEU A 76 -0.73 -3.83 1.47
N ILE A 77 -1.73 -3.62 2.32
CA ILE A 77 -2.90 -4.49 2.49
C ILE A 77 -4.17 -3.66 2.54
N ASP A 78 -5.29 -4.20 2.08
CA ASP A 78 -6.54 -3.47 2.00
C ASP A 78 -7.29 -3.52 3.34
N LEU A 79 -7.89 -2.40 3.75
CA LEU A 79 -8.65 -2.32 5.01
C LEU A 79 -9.82 -3.33 5.02
N VAL A 80 -10.48 -3.51 3.88
CA VAL A 80 -11.60 -4.44 3.69
C VAL A 80 -11.15 -5.91 3.76
N GLY A 81 -9.91 -6.21 3.36
CA GLY A 81 -9.33 -7.55 3.45
C GLY A 81 -9.13 -8.04 4.90
N LEU A 82 -9.23 -7.14 5.88
CA LEU A 82 -9.01 -7.41 7.31
C LEU A 82 -10.29 -7.73 8.10
N ASP A 83 -11.47 -7.78 7.46
CA ASP A 83 -12.77 -7.85 8.15
C ASP A 83 -12.95 -9.07 9.09
N ALA A 84 -12.14 -10.13 8.93
CA ALA A 84 -12.18 -11.34 9.76
C ALA A 84 -11.30 -11.26 11.04
N ALA A 85 -10.73 -10.10 11.37
CA ALA A 85 -9.56 -9.97 12.25
C ALA A 85 -9.70 -10.42 13.71
N LYS A 86 -10.90 -10.38 14.32
CA LYS A 86 -11.09 -10.56 15.79
C LYS A 86 -10.06 -9.79 16.65
N LEU A 87 -9.64 -8.63 16.16
CA LEU A 87 -8.86 -7.67 16.90
C LEU A 87 -9.75 -6.98 17.92
N ASP A 88 -9.24 -6.82 19.13
CA ASP A 88 -9.83 -5.86 20.06
C ASP A 88 -9.88 -4.48 19.39
N ASN A 89 -11.03 -3.84 19.46
CA ASN A 89 -11.35 -2.54 18.87
C ASN A 89 -11.47 -2.47 17.33
N TYR A 90 -11.06 -3.48 16.54
CA TYR A 90 -11.22 -3.42 15.07
C TYR A 90 -12.68 -3.27 14.66
N SER A 91 -13.56 -4.12 15.19
CA SER A 91 -15.00 -4.03 14.91
C SER A 91 -15.59 -2.68 15.34
N ALA A 92 -15.08 -2.08 16.42
CA ALA A 92 -15.51 -0.76 16.88
C ALA A 92 -15.06 0.36 15.93
N ILE A 93 -13.82 0.28 15.40
CA ILE A 93 -13.30 1.21 14.39
C ILE A 93 -14.14 1.10 13.12
N MET A 94 -14.40 -0.11 12.64
CA MET A 94 -15.13 -0.34 11.39
C MET A 94 -16.60 0.09 11.50
N ALA A 95 -17.24 -0.13 12.65
CA ALA A 95 -18.62 0.31 12.93
C ALA A 95 -18.78 1.82 13.15
N ASN A 96 -17.68 2.58 13.31
CA ASN A 96 -17.75 4.01 13.54
C ASN A 96 -17.99 4.78 12.24
N ASN A 97 -19.23 5.23 12.03
CA ASN A 97 -19.65 6.00 10.85
C ASN A 97 -19.15 7.46 10.83
N LYS A 98 -18.54 7.95 11.92
CA LYS A 98 -17.96 9.29 11.97
C LYS A 98 -16.53 9.35 11.43
N LEU A 99 -15.87 8.19 11.30
CA LEU A 99 -14.51 8.09 10.79
C LEU A 99 -14.51 7.96 9.28
N SER A 100 -13.61 8.69 8.63
CA SER A 100 -13.28 8.45 7.22
C SER A 100 -12.57 7.09 7.07
N SER A 101 -12.49 6.58 5.85
CA SER A 101 -11.78 5.31 5.59
C SER A 101 -10.27 5.45 5.81
N GLN A 102 -9.73 6.66 5.60
CA GLN A 102 -8.36 7.02 5.95
C GLN A 102 -8.15 6.97 7.46
N ASP A 103 -9.05 7.57 8.25
CA ASP A 103 -8.96 7.53 9.72
C ASP A 103 -9.05 6.10 10.26
N LYS A 104 -9.93 5.27 9.68
CA LYS A 104 -10.03 3.85 10.03
C LYS A 104 -8.72 3.12 9.73
N SER A 105 -8.15 3.36 8.56
CA SER A 105 -6.87 2.75 8.17
C SER A 105 -5.74 3.13 9.11
N LEU A 106 -5.64 4.41 9.48
CA LEU A 106 -4.64 4.90 10.41
C LEU A 106 -4.80 4.26 11.80
N GLN A 107 -6.03 4.13 12.31
CA GLN A 107 -6.28 3.46 13.59
C GLN A 107 -5.94 1.96 13.53
N VAL A 108 -6.25 1.28 12.41
CA VAL A 108 -5.87 -0.14 12.24
C VAL A 108 -4.36 -0.30 12.13
N GLN A 109 -3.65 0.61 11.45
CA GLN A 109 -2.18 0.63 11.44
C GLN A 109 -1.59 0.76 12.85
N GLN A 110 -2.18 1.61 13.69
CA GLN A 110 -1.77 1.75 15.09
C GLN A 110 -2.00 0.46 15.89
N LEU A 111 -3.14 -0.23 15.67
CA LEU A 111 -3.39 -1.54 16.28
C LEU A 111 -2.33 -2.58 15.84
N ILE A 112 -1.99 -2.61 14.54
CA ILE A 112 -0.94 -3.49 14.00
C ILE A 112 0.41 -3.21 14.67
N ALA A 113 0.84 -1.95 14.66
CA ALA A 113 2.11 -1.57 15.25
C ALA A 113 2.18 -1.93 16.75
N GLY A 114 1.12 -1.65 17.51
CA GLY A 114 1.02 -1.98 18.92
C GLY A 114 1.09 -3.49 19.19
N ALA A 115 0.35 -4.29 18.40
CA ALA A 115 0.32 -5.75 18.56
C ALA A 115 1.66 -6.44 18.26
N ILE A 116 2.46 -5.87 17.37
CA ILE A 116 3.76 -6.42 16.97
C ILE A 116 4.85 -6.07 17.98
N SER A 117 4.85 -4.85 18.50
CA SER A 117 5.87 -4.33 19.43
C SER A 117 7.30 -4.39 18.89
N CYS A 118 7.49 -4.27 17.57
CA CYS A 118 8.79 -4.13 16.92
C CYS A 118 8.91 -2.75 16.26
N SER A 119 9.94 -1.99 16.62
CA SER A 119 10.11 -0.60 16.16
C SER A 119 10.46 -0.46 14.67
N ASN A 120 10.92 -1.54 14.03
CA ASN A 120 11.24 -1.56 12.61
C ASN A 120 10.05 -1.93 11.72
N VAL A 121 8.85 -2.04 12.28
CA VAL A 121 7.63 -2.32 11.51
C VAL A 121 6.80 -1.05 11.33
N ILE A 122 6.62 -0.64 10.08
CA ILE A 122 5.84 0.53 9.66
C ILE A 122 4.63 0.01 8.88
N PRO A 123 3.51 -0.33 9.52
CA PRO A 123 2.36 -0.88 8.81
C PRO A 123 1.66 0.21 7.99
N HIS A 124 1.27 -0.15 6.78
CA HIS A 124 0.35 0.61 5.94
C HIS A 124 -0.86 -0.24 5.57
N VAL A 125 -2.02 0.31 5.83
CA VAL A 125 -3.32 -0.26 5.48
C VAL A 125 -3.93 0.71 4.48
N GLN A 126 -4.23 0.22 3.28
CA GLN A 126 -4.86 1.02 2.25
C GLN A 126 -6.35 1.19 2.60
N PRO A 127 -6.90 2.43 2.56
CA PRO A 127 -8.30 2.69 2.89
C PRO A 127 -9.30 1.85 2.11
N HIS A 128 -8.95 1.55 0.87
CA HIS A 128 -9.73 0.78 -0.09
C HIS A 128 -8.81 -0.21 -0.79
N GLU A 129 -9.29 -0.83 -1.86
CA GLU A 129 -8.45 -1.68 -2.68
C GLU A 129 -7.29 -0.92 -3.33
N PHE A 130 -6.20 -1.63 -3.67
CA PHE A 130 -5.10 -1.10 -4.48
C PHE A 130 -5.59 -0.32 -5.70
N GLU A 131 -6.66 -0.77 -6.37
CA GLU A 131 -7.25 -0.10 -7.53
C GLU A 131 -7.67 1.35 -7.28
N ALA A 132 -7.89 1.76 -6.02
CA ALA A 132 -8.06 3.18 -5.69
C ALA A 132 -6.85 4.00 -6.14
N LEU A 133 -5.62 3.52 -5.88
CA LEU A 133 -4.40 4.21 -6.31
C LEU A 133 -4.29 4.31 -7.83
N CYS A 134 -4.90 3.38 -8.58
CA CYS A 134 -4.90 3.45 -10.03
C CYS A 134 -5.62 4.69 -10.59
N PHE A 135 -6.64 5.18 -9.90
CA PHE A 135 -7.32 6.43 -10.29
C PHE A 135 -6.44 7.67 -10.11
N ALA A 136 -5.33 7.60 -9.36
CA ALA A 136 -4.43 8.73 -9.19
C ALA A 136 -3.65 9.05 -10.49
N ASP A 137 -3.37 8.05 -11.32
CA ASP A 137 -2.64 8.21 -12.58
C ASP A 137 -3.42 7.58 -13.75
N ILE A 138 -4.50 8.24 -14.16
CA ILE A 138 -5.38 7.78 -15.24
C ILE A 138 -4.63 7.65 -16.58
N GLU A 139 -3.58 8.45 -16.80
CA GLU A 139 -2.71 8.32 -17.97
C GLU A 139 -1.88 7.02 -17.93
N ALA A 140 -1.53 6.52 -16.75
CA ALA A 140 -0.93 5.20 -16.61
C ALA A 140 -1.96 4.08 -16.86
N LEU A 141 -3.21 4.26 -16.43
CA LEU A 141 -4.29 3.33 -16.79
C LEU A 141 -4.51 3.27 -18.32
N GLU A 142 -4.55 4.43 -18.98
CA GLU A 142 -4.64 4.57 -20.43
C GLU A 142 -3.50 3.82 -21.15
N ARG A 143 -2.26 4.00 -20.69
CA ARG A 143 -1.10 3.29 -21.25
C ARG A 143 -1.09 1.79 -20.94
N SER A 144 -1.77 1.37 -19.87
CA SER A 144 -1.75 -0.02 -19.43
C SER A 144 -2.64 -0.96 -20.24
N ASP A 145 -3.74 -0.45 -20.80
CA ASP A 145 -4.75 -1.24 -21.50
C ASP A 145 -5.53 -0.39 -22.53
N PRO A 146 -5.58 -0.78 -23.82
CA PRO A 146 -6.36 -0.10 -24.84
C PRO A 146 -7.87 0.06 -24.52
N LEU A 147 -8.48 -0.85 -23.78
CA LEU A 147 -9.89 -0.76 -23.37
C LEU A 147 -10.10 0.31 -22.29
N LEU A 148 -9.14 0.47 -21.39
CA LEU A 148 -9.13 1.57 -20.42
C LEU A 148 -8.90 2.90 -21.12
N ALA A 149 -7.97 2.96 -22.08
CA ALA A 149 -7.74 4.16 -22.90
C ALA A 149 -9.03 4.68 -23.56
N ARG A 150 -9.81 3.78 -24.19
CA ARG A 150 -11.10 4.12 -24.82
C ARG A 150 -12.14 4.69 -23.84
N ASN A 151 -12.01 4.40 -22.55
CA ASN A 151 -12.95 4.82 -21.52
C ASN A 151 -12.38 5.89 -20.57
N LYS A 152 -11.23 6.50 -20.88
CA LYS A 152 -10.56 7.52 -20.06
C LYS A 152 -11.51 8.56 -19.48
N ASN A 153 -12.31 9.22 -20.32
CA ASN A 153 -13.23 10.27 -19.87
C ASN A 153 -14.25 9.76 -18.85
N LYS A 154 -14.70 8.50 -18.96
CA LYS A 154 -15.62 7.89 -17.99
C LYS A 154 -14.92 7.56 -16.67
N ILE A 155 -13.66 7.11 -16.74
CA ILE A 155 -12.82 6.85 -15.56
C ILE A 155 -12.54 8.17 -14.82
N GLU A 156 -12.25 9.26 -15.55
CA GLU A 156 -12.09 10.60 -14.98
C GLU A 156 -13.37 11.10 -14.29
N GLN A 157 -14.53 10.89 -14.92
CA GLN A 157 -15.83 11.24 -14.31
C GLN A 157 -16.07 10.50 -13.00
N ILE A 158 -15.63 9.25 -12.87
CA ILE A 158 -15.72 8.53 -11.59
C ILE A 158 -14.91 9.26 -10.52
N LEU A 159 -13.66 9.63 -10.81
CA LEU A 159 -12.80 10.34 -9.86
C LEU A 159 -13.37 11.73 -9.48
N GLN A 160 -14.00 12.44 -10.42
CA GLN A 160 -14.65 13.73 -10.16
C GLN A 160 -15.77 13.61 -9.12
N ASN A 161 -16.51 12.51 -9.09
CA ASN A 161 -17.55 12.25 -8.08
C ASN A 161 -17.01 12.09 -6.64
N TYR A 162 -15.69 11.98 -6.49
CA TYR A 162 -15.01 11.77 -5.20
C TYR A 162 -14.02 12.91 -4.89
N ALA A 163 -14.35 14.13 -5.33
CA ALA A 163 -13.56 15.34 -5.08
C ALA A 163 -12.10 15.23 -5.53
N LEU A 164 -11.85 14.48 -6.61
CA LEU A 164 -10.53 14.22 -7.16
C LEU A 164 -9.55 13.49 -6.23
N ASN A 165 -10.04 12.90 -5.15
CA ASN A 165 -9.26 12.09 -4.22
C ASN A 165 -9.58 10.59 -4.45
N PRO A 166 -8.64 9.80 -4.98
CA PRO A 166 -8.83 8.37 -5.20
C PRO A 166 -9.09 7.57 -3.91
N GLU A 167 -8.57 8.03 -2.78
CA GLU A 167 -8.79 7.42 -1.46
C GLU A 167 -10.21 7.64 -0.92
N ASN A 168 -11.07 8.39 -1.64
CA ASN A 168 -12.48 8.56 -1.32
C ASN A 168 -13.40 7.66 -2.16
N ILE A 169 -12.86 6.85 -3.07
CA ILE A 169 -13.66 5.97 -3.92
C ILE A 169 -14.32 4.89 -3.05
N ASN A 170 -15.64 5.03 -2.90
CA ASN A 170 -16.52 4.44 -1.88
C ASN A 170 -16.36 2.91 -1.59
N THR A 171 -16.65 2.54 -0.34
CA THR A 171 -16.49 1.22 0.29
C THR A 171 -17.72 0.31 0.30
N ILE A 172 -18.79 0.60 -0.43
CA ILE A 172 -19.83 -0.42 -0.62
C ILE A 172 -19.40 -1.39 -1.74
N PRO A 173 -19.68 -2.70 -1.65
CA PRO A 173 -19.22 -3.68 -2.64
C PRO A 173 -19.53 -3.33 -4.10
N SER A 174 -20.66 -2.68 -4.36
CA SER A 174 -21.06 -2.24 -5.70
C SER A 174 -20.31 -1.00 -6.22
N LYS A 175 -19.55 -0.31 -5.37
CA LYS A 175 -18.79 0.90 -5.67
C LYS A 175 -17.29 0.77 -5.40
N TYR A 176 -16.81 -0.42 -5.03
CA TYR A 176 -15.40 -0.68 -4.81
C TYR A 176 -14.54 -0.26 -6.02
N PRO A 177 -13.30 0.22 -5.79
CA PRO A 177 -12.44 0.71 -6.86
C PRO A 177 -12.23 -0.31 -7.99
N ALA A 178 -12.01 -1.59 -7.68
CA ALA A 178 -11.88 -2.61 -8.72
C ALA A 178 -13.18 -2.77 -9.53
N LYS A 179 -14.34 -2.78 -8.87
CA LYS A 179 -15.66 -2.83 -9.54
C LYS A 179 -15.93 -1.63 -10.44
N GLN A 180 -15.37 -0.47 -10.10
CA GLN A 180 -15.46 0.73 -10.94
C GLN A 180 -14.64 0.59 -12.22
N LEU A 181 -13.45 -0.02 -12.15
CA LEU A 181 -12.60 -0.25 -13.31
C LEU A 181 -13.05 -1.46 -14.15
N GLU A 182 -13.61 -2.51 -13.53
CA GLU A 182 -14.14 -3.71 -14.22
C GLU A 182 -15.22 -3.35 -15.26
N LYS A 183 -15.97 -2.26 -15.04
CA LYS A 183 -16.93 -1.70 -16.02
C LYS A 183 -16.29 -1.35 -17.37
N PHE A 184 -14.97 -1.21 -17.39
CA PHE A 184 -14.15 -0.86 -18.54
C PHE A 184 -13.15 -1.97 -18.89
N ALA A 185 -13.48 -3.23 -18.55
CA ALA A 185 -12.71 -4.43 -18.83
C ALA A 185 -11.36 -4.55 -18.09
N TYR A 186 -11.18 -3.78 -17.01
CA TYR A 186 -10.07 -4.01 -16.09
C TYR A 186 -10.16 -5.41 -15.46
N THR A 187 -9.04 -6.11 -15.41
CA THR A 187 -8.89 -7.37 -14.67
C THR A 187 -7.88 -7.16 -13.54
N LYS A 188 -8.32 -7.38 -12.29
CA LYS A 188 -7.49 -7.23 -11.09
C LYS A 188 -6.20 -8.03 -11.21
N GLY A 189 -5.07 -7.37 -10.95
CA GLY A 189 -3.72 -7.94 -11.07
C GLY A 189 -3.20 -8.14 -12.50
N ALA A 190 -4.02 -8.05 -13.54
CA ALA A 190 -3.59 -8.23 -14.94
C ALA A 190 -3.22 -6.91 -15.64
N SER A 191 -3.46 -5.77 -15.00
CA SER A 191 -3.12 -4.47 -15.57
C SER A 191 -1.63 -4.18 -15.51
N ASN A 192 -1.10 -3.64 -16.61
CA ASN A 192 0.25 -3.08 -16.69
C ASN A 192 0.38 -1.71 -15.99
N PHE A 193 -0.58 -1.29 -15.16
CA PHE A 193 -0.57 -0.01 -14.47
C PHE A 193 0.76 0.24 -13.75
N ALA A 194 1.27 -0.79 -13.06
CA ALA A 194 2.55 -0.75 -12.37
C ALA A 194 3.77 -0.52 -13.31
N LEU A 195 3.66 -0.68 -14.62
CA LEU A 195 4.75 -0.33 -15.55
C LEU A 195 4.78 1.18 -15.86
N TYR A 196 3.64 1.85 -15.80
CA TYR A 196 3.48 3.20 -16.32
C TYR A 196 3.25 4.27 -15.25
N CYS A 197 2.78 3.88 -14.06
CA CYS A 197 2.40 4.83 -13.03
C CYS A 197 3.59 5.63 -12.50
N ASP A 198 3.29 6.85 -12.08
CA ASP A 198 4.21 7.77 -11.41
C ASP A 198 3.85 7.92 -9.93
N ILE A 199 4.80 7.58 -9.05
CA ILE A 199 4.61 7.68 -7.60
C ILE A 199 4.34 9.11 -7.15
N GLU A 200 4.92 10.12 -7.78
CA GLU A 200 4.68 11.52 -7.40
C GLU A 200 3.24 11.95 -7.76
N LYS A 201 2.69 11.46 -8.88
CA LYS A 201 1.26 11.67 -9.20
C LYS A 201 0.33 11.00 -8.20
N ILE A 202 0.69 9.78 -7.75
CA ILE A 202 -0.08 9.07 -6.73
C ILE A 202 -0.04 9.85 -5.42
N LYS A 203 1.15 10.23 -4.94
CA LYS A 203 1.33 11.04 -3.72
C LYS A 203 0.57 12.37 -3.74
N ALA A 204 0.51 13.03 -4.90
CA ALA A 204 -0.17 14.31 -5.05
C ALA A 204 -1.69 14.22 -4.85
N LYS A 205 -2.29 13.05 -5.12
CA LYS A 205 -3.75 12.84 -5.05
C LYS A 205 -4.21 11.95 -3.91
N CYS A 206 -3.31 11.17 -3.32
CA CYS A 206 -3.59 10.18 -2.28
C CYS A 206 -2.83 10.58 -0.99
N PRO A 207 -3.41 11.41 -0.11
CA PRO A 207 -2.76 11.88 1.11
C PRO A 207 -2.28 10.77 2.05
N HIS A 208 -3.09 9.73 2.27
CA HIS A 208 -2.74 8.62 3.16
C HIS A 208 -1.55 7.82 2.61
N PHE A 209 -1.57 7.50 1.31
CA PHE A 209 -0.42 6.92 0.62
C PHE A 209 0.82 7.84 0.68
N SER A 210 0.64 9.14 0.50
CA SER A 210 1.73 10.13 0.57
C SER A 210 2.40 10.14 1.94
N MET A 211 1.61 10.14 3.02
CA MET A 211 2.12 10.05 4.39
C MET A 211 2.96 8.80 4.59
N TRP A 212 2.47 7.64 4.16
CA TRP A 212 3.21 6.38 4.26
C TRP A 212 4.55 6.40 3.50
N ILE A 213 4.54 6.83 2.23
CA ILE A 213 5.75 6.87 1.41
C ILE A 213 6.77 7.88 1.94
N ASN A 214 6.33 9.01 2.49
CA ASN A 214 7.22 9.98 3.11
C ASN A 214 7.84 9.41 4.39
N GLN A 215 7.04 8.79 5.26
CA GLN A 215 7.53 8.13 6.47
C GLN A 215 8.55 7.03 6.16
N LEU A 216 8.29 6.20 5.15
CA LEU A 216 9.23 5.18 4.69
C LEU A 216 10.53 5.80 4.17
N SER A 217 10.43 6.77 3.27
CA SER A 217 11.61 7.46 2.70
C SER A 217 12.48 8.09 3.79
N GLU A 218 11.85 8.79 4.74
CA GLU A 218 12.55 9.42 5.86
C GLU A 218 13.23 8.38 6.74
N THR A 219 12.50 7.33 7.15
CA THR A 219 13.06 6.28 8.02
C THR A 219 14.24 5.56 7.34
N LEU A 220 14.11 5.22 6.06
CA LEU A 220 15.18 4.57 5.31
C LEU A 220 16.41 5.48 5.14
N SER A 221 16.21 6.79 5.05
CA SER A 221 17.32 7.75 4.92
C SER A 221 18.16 7.90 6.20
N LEU A 222 17.57 7.55 7.34
CA LEU A 222 18.21 7.62 8.66
C LEU A 222 19.02 6.37 9.01
N LEU A 223 18.81 5.26 8.29
CA LEU A 223 19.56 4.00 8.47
C LEU A 223 20.94 4.09 7.85
#